data_AF-A0A3D1S3R6-F1
#
_entry.id   AF-A0A3D1S3R6-F1
#
_cell.length_a   1.000
_cell.length_b   1.000
_cell.length_c   1.000
_cell.angle_alpha   90.00
_cell.angle_beta   90.00
_cell.angle_gamma   90.00
#
_symmetry.space_group_name_H-M   'P 1'
#
loop_
_entity.id
_entity.type
_entity.pdbx_description
1 polymer ?
#
loop_
_entity_poly.entity_id
_entity_poly.type
_entity_poly.pdbx_seq_one_letter_code
_entity_poly.pdbx_strand_id
1 'polypeptide(L)' 'MLKWPTPASTINWNVEFLESDTQYTSEDWFAYHDITRQAEYGYGITEANVWNHRGELIAISRQRVGIFE' A
#
# COMPACT_ATOMS: atom_id res chain seq x y z
N MET A 1 22.17 -1.36 -5.54
CA MET A 1 20.90 -2.03 -5.88
C MET A 1 21.01 -3.48 -5.41
N LEU A 2 20.03 -3.96 -4.64
CA LEU A 2 20.02 -5.34 -4.14
C LEU A 2 19.92 -6.32 -5.31
N LYS A 3 20.62 -7.45 -5.21
CA LYS A 3 20.64 -8.49 -6.27
C LYS A 3 19.62 -9.60 -6.04
N TRP A 4 19.13 -9.71 -4.81
CA TRP A 4 18.19 -10.72 -4.34
C TRP A 4 17.24 -10.09 -3.31
N PRO A 5 16.05 -10.67 -3.07
CA PRO A 5 15.22 -10.28 -1.95
C PRO A 5 16.01 -10.35 -0.65
N THR A 6 15.82 -9.35 0.20
CA THR A 6 16.46 -9.26 1.51
C THR A 6 15.37 -9.18 2.58
N PRO A 7 15.65 -9.55 3.84
CA PRO A 7 14.65 -9.45 4.90
C PRO A 7 14.11 -8.02 5.01
N ALA A 8 12.81 -7.90 5.19
CA ALA A 8 12.14 -6.63 5.39
C ALA A 8 11.03 -6.78 6.43
N SER A 9 10.68 -5.70 7.11
CA SER A 9 9.59 -5.67 8.09
C SER A 9 8.84 -4.36 8.01
N THR A 10 7.52 -4.39 8.22
CA THR A 10 6.71 -3.17 8.35
C THR A 10 7.08 -2.44 9.64
N ILE A 11 7.43 -1.17 9.52
CA ILE A 11 7.66 -0.29 10.66
C ILE A 11 6.33 0.33 11.08
N ASN A 12 5.61 0.90 10.12
CA ASN A 12 4.28 1.43 10.34
C ASN A 12 3.46 1.34 9.07
N TRP A 13 2.15 1.27 9.26
CA TRP A 13 1.17 1.25 8.20
C TRP A 13 -0.03 2.09 8.63
N ASN A 14 -0.45 3.00 7.77
CA ASN A 14 -1.64 3.81 7.95
C ASN A 14 -2.56 3.59 6.75
N VAL A 15 -3.84 3.36 7.03
CA VAL A 15 -4.87 3.22 6.01
C VAL A 15 -6.00 4.17 6.36
N GLU A 16 -6.35 5.02 5.41
CA GLU A 16 -7.46 5.96 5.49
C GLU A 16 -8.59 5.41 4.63
N PHE A 17 -9.75 5.13 5.24
CA PHE A 17 -10.95 4.75 4.52
C PHE A 17 -11.76 6.00 4.20
N LEU A 18 -12.12 6.16 2.93
CA LEU A 18 -12.95 7.26 2.47
C LEU A 18 -14.41 6.90 2.66
N GLU A 19 -15.24 7.92 2.90
CA GLU A 19 -16.68 7.73 2.94
C GLU A 19 -17.19 7.24 1.59
N SER A 20 -17.92 6.13 1.62
CA SER A 20 -18.46 5.47 0.43
C SER A 20 -19.84 4.93 0.74
N ASP A 21 -20.83 5.33 -0.05
CA ASP A 21 -22.18 4.77 0.00
C ASP A 21 -22.25 3.35 -0.62
N THR A 22 -21.18 2.94 -1.32
CA THR A 22 -21.08 1.63 -1.95
C THR A 22 -20.76 0.57 -0.91
N GLN A 23 -21.68 -0.37 -0.71
CA GLN A 23 -21.40 -1.62 0.02
C GLN A 23 -20.58 -2.56 -0.86
N TYR A 24 -19.59 -3.21 -0.25
CA TYR A 24 -18.74 -4.20 -0.90
C TYR A 24 -18.44 -5.35 0.07
N THR A 25 -18.17 -6.53 -0.47
CA THR A 25 -17.86 -7.75 0.29
C THR A 25 -16.39 -8.14 0.12
N SER A 26 -15.95 -9.16 0.87
CA SER A 26 -14.62 -9.74 0.72
C SER A 26 -14.42 -10.49 -0.61
N GLU A 27 -15.49 -10.77 -1.36
CA GLU A 27 -15.40 -11.42 -2.67
C GLU A 27 -15.24 -10.42 -3.83
N ASP A 28 -15.45 -9.12 -3.59
CA ASP A 28 -15.32 -8.10 -4.62
C ASP A 28 -13.86 -7.85 -5.01
N TRP A 29 -13.66 -7.48 -6.28
CA TRP A 29 -12.35 -7.05 -6.76
C TRP A 29 -12.09 -5.60 -6.39
N PHE A 30 -10.89 -5.36 -5.85
CA PHE A 30 -10.37 -4.03 -5.58
C PHE A 30 -9.07 -3.82 -6.35
N ALA A 31 -8.94 -2.66 -7.00
CA ALA A 31 -7.68 -2.25 -7.59
C ALA A 31 -6.78 -1.67 -6.48
N TYR A 32 -5.54 -2.12 -6.41
CA TYR A 32 -4.51 -1.59 -5.51
C TYR A 32 -3.33 -1.11 -6.36
N HIS A 33 -3.08 0.20 -6.38
CA HIS A 33 -1.98 0.77 -7.14
C HIS A 33 -0.99 1.42 -6.17
N ASP A 34 0.12 0.72 -5.95
CA ASP A 34 1.20 1.16 -5.08
C ASP A 34 2.29 1.91 -5.85
N ILE A 35 2.79 2.98 -5.25
CA ILE A 35 3.94 3.72 -5.74
C ILE A 35 4.97 3.78 -4.62
N THR A 36 6.16 3.24 -4.88
CA THR A 36 7.32 3.47 -4.02
C THR A 36 7.77 4.92 -4.18
N ARG A 37 7.63 5.71 -3.11
CA ARG A 37 8.04 7.12 -3.06
C ARG A 37 9.53 7.27 -2.82
N GLN A 38 10.09 6.39 -1.99
CA GLN A 38 11.51 6.39 -1.65
C GLN A 38 11.94 4.96 -1.27
N ALA A 39 13.16 4.59 -1.64
CA ALA A 39 13.82 3.37 -1.19
C ALA A 39 15.32 3.63 -1.01
N GLU A 40 15.73 3.98 0.21
CA GLU A 40 17.12 4.32 0.53
C GLU A 40 17.41 4.13 2.03
N TYR A 41 18.69 4.00 2.39
CA TYR A 41 19.16 3.92 3.79
C TYR A 41 18.44 2.86 4.65
N GLY A 42 18.11 1.71 4.08
CA GLY A 42 17.42 0.64 4.81
C GLY A 42 15.92 0.87 5.01
N TYR A 43 15.30 1.79 4.26
CA TYR A 43 13.85 2.04 4.33
C TYR A 43 13.22 2.09 2.96
N GLY A 44 11.99 1.58 2.87
CA GLY A 44 11.06 1.82 1.78
C GLY A 44 9.85 2.59 2.28
N ILE A 45 9.40 3.59 1.52
CA ILE A 45 8.15 4.31 1.76
C ILE A 45 7.28 4.15 0.54
N THR A 46 6.08 3.63 0.72
CA THR A 46 5.11 3.45 -0.35
C THR A 46 3.79 4.11 0.00
N GLU A 47 3.09 4.53 -1.05
CA GLU A 47 1.73 5.05 -0.99
C GLU A 47 0.91 4.35 -2.06
N ALA A 48 -0.26 3.87 -1.68
CA ALA A 48 -1.18 3.24 -2.59
C ALA A 48 -2.57 3.84 -2.49
N ASN A 49 -3.23 3.85 -3.63
CA ASN A 49 -4.66 4.12 -3.71
C ASN A 49 -5.39 2.80 -3.93
N VAL A 50 -6.57 2.68 -3.35
CA VAL A 50 -7.44 1.51 -3.46
C VAL A 50 -8.77 1.92 -4.05
N TRP A 51 -9.20 1.23 -5.10
CA TRP A 51 -10.47 1.51 -5.77
C TRP A 51 -11.37 0.28 -5.78
N ASN A 52 -12.69 0.51 -5.73
CA ASN A 52 -13.67 -0.55 -5.95
C ASN A 52 -13.83 -0.87 -7.46
N HIS A 53 -14.64 -1.89 -7.76
CA HIS A 53 -14.93 -2.31 -9.14
C HIS A 53 -15.62 -1.24 -10.00
N ARG A 54 -16.15 -0.15 -9.40
CA ARG A 54 -16.75 1.00 -10.10
C ARG A 54 -15.72 2.07 -10.42
N GLY A 55 -14.47 1.90 -9.99
CA GLY A 55 -13.39 2.88 -10.15
C GLY A 55 -13.44 4.01 -9.12
N GLU A 56 -14.20 3.87 -8.04
CA GLU A 56 -14.29 4.86 -6.97
C GLU A 56 -13.14 4.63 -5.98
N LEU A 57 -12.44 5.71 -5.60
CA LEU A 57 -11.38 5.63 -4.59
C LEU A 57 -12.03 5.40 -3.22
N ILE A 58 -11.64 4.32 -2.54
CA ILE A 58 -12.24 3.92 -1.26
C ILE A 58 -11.25 3.92 -0.11
N ALA A 59 -9.94 3.83 -0.40
CA ALA A 59 -8.93 3.93 0.63
C ALA A 59 -7.60 4.45 0.10
N ILE A 60 -6.82 5.04 1.00
CA ILE A 60 -5.43 5.44 0.78
C ILE A 60 -4.59 4.68 1.81
N SER A 61 -3.53 4.02 1.34
CA SER A 61 -2.60 3.26 2.15
C SER A 61 -1.24 3.94 2.11
N ARG A 62 -0.60 4.08 3.27
CA ARG A 62 0.76 4.58 3.39
C ARG A 62 1.57 3.67 4.31
N GLN A 63 2.64 3.10 3.77
CA GLN A 63 3.45 2.12 4.48
C GLN A 63 4.91 2.55 4.51
N ARG A 64 5.55 2.32 5.66
CA ARG A 64 7.00 2.32 5.78
C ARG A 64 7.49 0.92 6.12
N VAL A 65 8.45 0.45 5.35
CA VAL A 65 9.13 -0.83 5.56
C VAL A 65 10.60 -0.57 5.89
N GLY A 66 11.12 -1.30 6.88
CA GLY A 66 12.55 -1.46 7.12
C GLY A 66 13.10 -2.58 6.25
N ILE A 67 14.29 -2.38 5.70
CA ILE A 67 15.00 -3.29 4.81
C ILE A 67 16.34 -3.60 5.46
N PHE A 68 16.61 -4.89 5.69
CA PHE A 68 17.80 -5.37 6.39
C PHE A 68 18.76 -6.02 5.39
N GLU A 69 20.05 -5.68 5.48
CA GLU A 69 21.14 -6.29 4.70
C GLU A 69 21.87 -7.39 5.48
#